data_AF-A0A0R3FDG5-F1
#
_entry.id   AF-A0A0R3FDG5-F1
#
_cell.length_a   1.000
_cell.length_b   1.000
_cell.length_c   1.000
_cell.angle_alpha   90.00
_cell.angle_beta   90.00
_cell.angle_gamma   90.00
#
_symmetry.space_group_name_H-M   'P 1'
#
loop_
_entity.id
_entity.type
_entity.pdbx_description
1 polymer ?
#
loop_
_entity_poly.entity_id
_entity_poly.type
_entity_poly.pdbx_seq_one_letter_code
_entity_poly.pdbx_strand_id
1 'polypeptide(L)'
;MGNDVPTFGTPVSKKAYSFGTHRAENLDGHTSQDVAERDLAIPPLAVSLMDRFTVNGVTYETVGVRDQTGGFHGWKPGIVVELKKVTG
;
A
#
# COMPACT_ATOMS: atom_id res chain seq x y z
N MET A 1 24.50 -17.42 10.86
CA MET A 1 23.44 -16.93 9.97
C MET A 1 22.53 -16.06 10.81
N GLY A 2 22.82 -14.76 10.88
CA GLY A 2 22.02 -13.82 11.66
C GLY A 2 20.75 -13.49 10.89
N ASN A 3 19.60 -13.70 11.50
CA ASN A 3 18.33 -13.20 10.98
C ASN A 3 18.39 -11.68 11.05
N ASP A 4 18.59 -11.02 9.92
CA ASP A 4 18.48 -9.57 9.81
C ASP A 4 17.01 -9.21 10.03
N VAL A 5 16.67 -8.77 11.25
CA VAL A 5 15.33 -8.27 11.54
C VAL A 5 15.26 -6.87 10.95
N PRO A 6 14.37 -6.61 9.97
CA PRO A 6 14.30 -5.30 9.35
C PRO A 6 13.96 -4.24 10.40
N THR A 7 14.80 -3.22 10.50
CA THR A 7 14.55 -2.04 11.33
C THR A 7 13.81 -0.99 10.51
N PHE A 8 12.63 -0.59 10.97
CA PHE A 8 11.82 0.45 10.32
C PHE A 8 12.10 1.81 10.96
N GLY A 9 12.00 2.87 10.17
CA GLY A 9 12.12 4.25 10.65
C GLY A 9 10.98 4.67 11.59
N THR A 10 11.07 5.88 12.13
CA THR A 10 10.02 6.45 13.00
C THR A 10 8.68 6.52 12.27
N PRO A 11 7.58 6.00 12.85
CA PRO A 11 6.25 6.09 12.25
C PRO A 11 5.81 7.55 12.08
N VAL A 12 5.21 7.86 10.92
CA VAL A 12 4.64 9.18 10.63
C VAL A 12 3.14 9.06 10.42
N SER A 13 2.36 9.75 11.26
CA SER A 13 0.91 9.78 11.12
C SER A 13 0.47 10.64 9.93
N LYS A 14 -0.34 10.05 9.05
CA LYS A 14 -0.94 10.72 7.89
C LYS A 14 -2.41 10.37 7.76
N LYS A 15 -3.20 11.29 7.20
CA LYS A 15 -4.60 11.02 6.87
C LYS A 15 -4.66 10.15 5.62
N ALA A 16 -5.44 9.08 5.68
CA ALA A 16 -5.84 8.33 4.51
C ALA A 16 -7.13 8.93 3.92
N TYR A 17 -7.25 8.90 2.60
CA TYR A 17 -8.48 9.26 1.90
C TYR A 17 -9.45 8.09 1.86
N SER A 18 -8.95 6.87 1.69
CA SER A 18 -9.74 5.65 1.72
C SER A 18 -8.91 4.46 2.18
N PHE A 19 -9.59 3.48 2.77
CA PHE A 19 -9.04 2.18 3.12
C PHE A 19 -10.11 1.13 2.80
N GLY A 20 -9.87 0.29 1.79
CA GLY A 20 -10.87 -0.61 1.23
C GLY A 20 -10.31 -1.99 0.92
N THR A 21 -11.19 -2.92 0.57
CA THR A 21 -10.78 -4.22 0.00
C THR A 21 -10.08 -3.98 -1.33
N HIS A 22 -8.95 -4.66 -1.56
CA HIS A 22 -8.23 -4.56 -2.82
C HIS A 22 -9.12 -4.98 -3.98
N ARG A 23 -9.12 -4.20 -5.06
CA ARG A 23 -9.84 -4.54 -6.29
C ARG A 23 -8.87 -5.27 -7.23
N ALA A 24 -8.98 -6.60 -7.29
CA ALA A 24 -8.26 -7.39 -8.28
C ALA A 24 -8.69 -6.99 -9.69
N GLU A 25 -7.75 -6.48 -10.49
CA GLU A 25 -7.94 -6.26 -11.93
C GLU A 25 -7.44 -7.51 -12.67
N ASN A 26 -8.37 -8.32 -13.15
CA ASN A 26 -8.04 -9.51 -13.93
C ASN A 26 -7.68 -9.09 -15.37
N LEU A 27 -6.39 -9.01 -15.67
CA LEU A 27 -5.88 -8.72 -17.01
C LEU A 27 -5.58 -10.05 -17.72
N ASP A 28 -6.45 -10.45 -18.65
CA ASP A 28 -6.18 -11.39 -19.74
C ASP A 28 -5.33 -12.64 -19.35
N GLY A 29 -5.76 -13.37 -18.32
CA GLY A 29 -5.14 -14.64 -17.92
C GLY A 29 -3.79 -14.53 -17.21
N HIS A 30 -3.29 -13.32 -16.96
CA HIS A 30 -2.23 -13.06 -15.99
C HIS A 30 -2.86 -12.62 -14.68
N THR A 31 -2.98 -13.54 -13.73
CA THR A 31 -3.31 -13.19 -12.36
C THR A 31 -2.17 -12.32 -11.84
N SER A 32 -2.34 -10.99 -11.86
CA SER A 32 -1.53 -10.10 -11.05
C SER A 32 -1.64 -10.64 -9.63
N GLN A 33 -0.52 -11.09 -9.08
CA GLN A 33 -0.46 -11.93 -7.89
C GLN A 33 -1.39 -11.35 -6.82
N ASP A 34 -2.47 -12.08 -6.50
CA ASP A 34 -3.50 -11.81 -5.48
C ASP A 34 -2.86 -11.84 -4.09
N VAL A 35 -1.96 -10.90 -3.85
CA VAL A 35 -1.16 -10.77 -2.64
C VAL A 35 -1.63 -9.54 -1.87
N ALA A 36 -2.16 -8.53 -2.57
CA ALA A 36 -2.77 -7.36 -1.98
C ALA A 36 -4.19 -7.67 -1.48
N GLU A 37 -4.43 -7.44 -0.19
CA GLU A 37 -5.73 -7.63 0.46
C GLU A 37 -6.48 -6.30 0.61
N ARG A 38 -5.74 -5.20 0.73
CA ARG A 38 -6.28 -3.86 1.00
C ARG A 38 -5.66 -2.81 0.10
N ASP A 39 -6.47 -1.85 -0.31
CA ASP A 39 -6.03 -0.64 -0.97
C ASP A 39 -6.13 0.54 0.01
N LEU A 40 -5.03 1.27 0.17
CA LEU A 40 -4.93 2.46 1.00
C LEU A 40 -4.60 3.67 0.13
N ALA A 41 -5.55 4.60 -0.02
CA ALA A 41 -5.31 5.86 -0.74
C ALA A 41 -4.83 6.95 0.22
N ILE A 42 -3.70 7.58 -0.09
CA ILE A 42 -3.06 8.62 0.73
C ILE A 42 -2.68 9.85 -0.10
N PRO A 43 -2.50 11.03 0.53
CA PRO A 43 -1.89 12.19 -0.12
C PRO A 43 -0.55 11.83 -0.78
N PRO A 44 -0.12 12.57 -1.82
CA PRO A 44 1.17 12.38 -2.46
C PRO A 44 2.31 12.28 -1.44
N LEU A 45 2.96 11.12 -1.40
CA LEU A 45 4.06 10.79 -0.51
C LEU A 45 4.92 9.73 -1.19
N ALA A 46 6.24 9.80 -1.01
CA ALA A 46 7.11 8.72 -1.43
C ALA A 46 6.84 7.48 -0.56
N VAL A 47 6.42 6.37 -1.19
CA VAL A 47 6.19 5.07 -0.55
C VAL A 47 7.06 4.03 -1.24
N SER A 48 7.74 3.22 -0.43
CA SER A 48 8.57 2.10 -0.85
C SER A 48 7.87 0.76 -0.56
N LEU A 49 8.22 -0.28 -1.31
CA LEU A 49 7.79 -1.65 -1.02
C LEU A 49 8.30 -2.16 0.34
N MET A 50 9.35 -1.55 0.90
CA MET A 50 9.82 -1.88 2.25
C MET A 50 9.05 -1.17 3.37
N ASP A 51 8.15 -0.25 3.02
CA ASP A 51 7.36 0.47 4.03
C ASP A 51 6.26 -0.42 4.61
N ARG A 52 5.93 -0.15 5.87
CA ARG A 52 4.81 -0.77 6.58
C ARG A 52 3.80 0.28 7.00
N PHE A 53 2.53 -0.11 6.95
CA PHE A 53 1.42 0.74 7.33
C PHE A 53 0.67 0.11 8.50
N THR A 54 0.42 0.89 9.54
CA THR A 54 -0.47 0.48 10.64
C THR A 54 -1.80 1.19 10.49
N VAL A 55 -2.86 0.42 10.25
CA VAL A 55 -4.23 0.93 10.11
C VAL A 55 -5.09 0.23 11.16
N ASN A 56 -5.73 1.02 12.04
CA ASN A 56 -6.56 0.52 13.15
C ASN A 56 -5.86 -0.55 14.02
N GLY A 57 -4.56 -0.41 14.26
CA GLY A 57 -3.76 -1.35 15.07
C GLY A 57 -3.32 -2.62 14.33
N VAL A 58 -3.71 -2.80 13.06
CA VAL A 58 -3.25 -3.91 12.21
C VAL A 58 -2.10 -3.42 11.34
N THR A 59 -1.01 -4.18 11.30
CA THR A 59 0.16 -3.87 10.46
C THR A 59 0.08 -4.60 9.14
N TYR A 60 0.35 -3.84 8.09
CA TYR A 60 0.39 -4.29 6.71
C TYR A 60 1.77 -4.00 6.10
N GLU A 61 2.22 -4.89 5.24
CA GLU A 61 3.36 -4.70 4.37
C GLU A 61 2.91 -4.14 3.02
N THR A 62 3.77 -3.32 2.41
CA THR A 62 3.52 -2.75 1.08
C THR A 62 3.91 -3.76 0.02
N VAL A 63 2.95 -4.19 -0.79
CA VAL A 63 3.18 -5.15 -1.88
C VAL A 63 3.09 -4.50 -3.26
N GLY A 64 2.55 -3.29 -3.33
CA GLY A 64 2.48 -2.50 -4.55
C GLY A 64 2.21 -1.03 -4.26
N VAL A 65 2.60 -0.17 -5.19
CA VAL A 65 2.39 1.28 -5.13
C VAL A 65 1.90 1.73 -6.50
N ARG A 66 0.70 2.29 -6.55
CA ARG A 66 0.10 2.90 -7.74
C ARG A 66 0.10 4.41 -7.59
N ASP A 67 0.94 5.06 -8.39
CA ASP A 67 0.91 6.51 -8.51
C ASP A 67 -0.31 6.94 -9.34
N GLN A 68 -1.24 7.66 -8.72
CA GLN A 68 -2.39 8.27 -9.38
C GLN A 68 -2.35 9.80 -9.29
N THR A 69 -1.16 10.39 -9.10
CA THR A 69 -0.96 11.84 -9.01
C THR A 69 -1.16 12.55 -10.36
N GLY A 70 -1.12 11.79 -11.46
CA GLY A 70 -1.37 12.26 -12.83
C GLY A 70 -2.83 12.26 -13.29
N GLY A 71 -3.79 12.10 -12.38
CA GLY A 71 -5.21 11.85 -12.71
C GLY A 71 -5.87 12.82 -13.70
N PHE A 72 -6.94 12.33 -14.35
CA PHE A 72 -7.69 13.01 -15.41
C PHE A 72 -8.48 14.21 -14.87
N HIS A 73 -8.44 15.37 -15.55
CA HIS A 73 -9.18 16.60 -15.20
C HIS A 73 -8.93 17.15 -13.78
N GLY A 74 -7.69 17.13 -13.31
CA GLY A 74 -7.30 17.83 -12.07
C GLY A 74 -7.64 17.09 -10.77
N TRP A 75 -8.32 15.95 -10.85
CA TRP A 75 -8.47 15.05 -9.72
C TRP A 75 -7.18 14.25 -9.51
N LYS A 76 -6.51 14.50 -8.39
CA LYS A 76 -5.27 13.81 -7.99
C LYS A 76 -5.55 12.99 -6.72
N PRO A 77 -6.02 11.74 -6.83
CA PRO A 77 -6.28 10.91 -5.66
C PRO A 77 -5.03 10.58 -4.83
N GLY A 78 -3.83 10.89 -5.34
CA GLY A 78 -2.56 10.77 -4.65
C GLY A 78 -1.89 9.45 -4.97
N ILE A 79 -1.53 8.69 -3.95
CA ILE A 79 -0.89 7.38 -4.05
C ILE A 79 -1.85 6.32 -3.51
N VAL A 80 -2.02 5.23 -4.25
CA VAL A 80 -2.69 4.02 -3.75
C VAL A 80 -1.64 3.00 -3.39
N VAL A 81 -1.60 2.63 -2.12
CA VAL A 81 -0.71 1.61 -1.58
C VAL A 81 -1.48 0.30 -1.49
N GLU A 82 -0.94 -0.74 -2.08
CA GLU A 82 -1.49 -2.09 -2.06
C GLU A 82 -0.85 -2.82 -0.89
N LEU A 83 -1.69 -3.32 0.01
CA LEU A 83 -1.32 -3.76 1.34
C LEU A 83 -1.67 -5.23 1.56
N LYS A 84 -0.72 -5.98 2.10
CA LYS A 84 -0.92 -7.33 2.61
C LYS A 84 -0.78 -7.33 4.13
N LYS A 85 -1.64 -8.05 4.83
CA LYS A 85 -1.56 -8.16 6.29
C LYS A 85 -0.32 -8.96 6.68
N VAL A 86 0.46 -8.42 7.62
CA VAL A 86 1.57 -9.19 8.20
C VAL A 86 0.98 -10.24 9.14
N THR A 87 1.10 -11.51 8.77
CA THR A 87 0.81 -12.65 9.65
C THR A 87 2.08 -12.98 10.44
N GLY A 88 2.04 -12.77 11.75
CA GLY A 88 3.07 -13.24 12.68
C GLY A 88 2.94 -14.73 12.95
#